data_AF-A0A1G8UW64-F1
#
_entry.id   AF-A0A1G8UW64-F1
#
_cell.length_a   1.000
_cell.length_b   1.000
_cell.length_c   1.000
_cell.angle_alpha   90.00
_cell.angle_beta   90.00
_cell.angle_gamma   90.00
#
_symmetry.space_group_name_H-M   'P 1'
#
loop_
_entity.id
_entity.type
_entity.pdbx_description
1 polymer ?
#
loop_
_entity_poly.entity_id
_entity_poly.type
_entity_poly.pdbx_seq_one_letter_code
_entity_poly.pdbx_strand_id
1 'polypeptide(L)'
;MTRQSPAAVLNGVQVGNICDRCNKRVKTGDLVRAYATYYDADGWVVRRVWCDKCSSTTIGLPTDGADEVIVEAVYWSGRLVGAKTVDRSRP
;
A
#
# COMPACT_ATOMS: atom_id res chain seq x y z
N MET A 1 7.35 20.89 -8.80
CA MET A 1 6.25 19.93 -8.98
C MET A 1 5.87 19.37 -7.62
N THR A 2 4.66 19.61 -7.15
CA THR A 2 4.15 19.00 -5.92
C THR A 2 3.98 17.51 -6.22
N ARG A 3 4.87 16.65 -5.67
CA ARG A 3 4.69 15.19 -5.76
C ARG A 3 3.26 14.88 -5.34
N GLN A 4 2.46 14.28 -6.23
CA GLN A 4 1.07 13.95 -5.94
C GLN A 4 1.00 13.14 -4.64
N SER A 5 -0.07 13.34 -3.87
CA SER A 5 -0.28 12.59 -2.62
C SER A 5 -0.19 11.09 -2.92
N PRO A 6 0.61 10.30 -2.18
CA PRO A 6 0.74 8.86 -2.41
C PRO A 6 -0.63 8.16 -2.38
N ALA A 7 -1.50 8.59 -1.45
CA ALA A 7 -2.87 8.12 -1.36
C ALA A 7 -3.68 8.36 -2.64
N ALA A 8 -3.52 9.54 -3.28
CA ALA A 8 -4.23 9.85 -4.51
C ALA A 8 -3.74 8.99 -5.68
N VAL A 9 -2.44 8.76 -5.78
CA VAL A 9 -1.84 7.92 -6.84
C VAL A 9 -2.21 6.45 -6.67
N LEU A 10 -2.19 5.96 -5.43
CA LEU A 10 -2.46 4.56 -5.12
C LEU A 10 -3.96 4.20 -5.14
N ASN A 11 -4.84 5.20 -5.17
CA ASN A 11 -6.27 4.99 -5.29
C ASN A 11 -6.63 4.49 -6.70
N GLY A 12 -7.24 3.31 -6.78
CA GLY A 12 -7.62 2.63 -8.01
C GLY A 12 -6.55 1.67 -8.57
N VAL A 13 -5.36 1.63 -7.96
CA VAL A 13 -4.26 0.74 -8.36
C VAL A 13 -4.69 -0.71 -8.22
N GLN A 14 -4.41 -1.50 -9.26
CA GLN A 14 -4.63 -2.93 -9.27
C GLN A 14 -3.56 -3.65 -8.44
N VAL A 15 -3.98 -4.61 -7.62
CA VAL A 15 -3.13 -5.39 -6.73
C VAL A 15 -3.39 -6.88 -6.91
N GLY A 16 -2.31 -7.67 -6.84
CA GLY A 16 -2.32 -9.13 -7.00
C GLY A 16 -2.61 -9.88 -5.69
N ASN A 17 -2.18 -11.15 -5.61
CA ASN A 17 -2.45 -12.06 -4.49
C ASN A 17 -2.16 -11.42 -3.12
N ILE A 18 -3.14 -11.52 -2.22
CA ILE A 18 -3.15 -10.83 -0.94
C ILE A 18 -3.14 -11.85 0.20
N CYS A 19 -2.18 -11.66 1.12
CA CYS A 19 -1.99 -12.32 2.40
C CYS A 19 -2.37 -13.80 2.51
N ASP A 20 -1.40 -14.71 2.43
CA ASP A 20 -1.60 -16.13 2.74
C ASP A 20 -1.24 -16.52 4.19
N ARG A 21 -0.60 -15.62 4.96
CA ARG A 21 0.03 -15.92 6.25
C ARG A 21 -0.88 -16.61 7.26
N CYS A 22 -2.17 -16.26 7.28
CA CYS A 22 -3.17 -16.85 8.17
C CYS A 22 -4.24 -17.64 7.42
N ASN A 23 -3.98 -18.08 6.18
CA ASN A 23 -4.96 -18.63 5.24
C ASN A 23 -6.17 -17.71 5.00
N LYS A 24 -6.08 -16.43 5.36
CA LYS A 24 -7.14 -15.43 5.24
C LYS A 24 -6.94 -14.63 3.97
N ARG A 25 -7.72 -14.95 2.94
CA ARG A 25 -7.76 -14.16 1.71
C ARG A 25 -8.53 -12.86 1.94
N VAL A 26 -8.02 -11.77 1.39
CA VAL A 26 -8.76 -10.51 1.30
C VAL A 26 -9.87 -10.64 0.27
N LYS A 27 -11.05 -10.14 0.63
CA LYS A 27 -12.26 -10.11 -0.20
C LYS A 27 -12.65 -8.68 -0.50
N THR A 28 -13.42 -8.50 -1.57
CA THR A 28 -14.04 -7.20 -1.89
C THR A 28 -14.82 -6.69 -0.68
N GLY A 29 -14.54 -5.44 -0.28
CA GLY A 29 -15.11 -4.79 0.90
C GLY A 29 -14.21 -4.85 2.15
N ASP A 30 -13.15 -5.67 2.14
CA ASP A 30 -12.24 -5.75 3.28
C ASP A 30 -11.33 -4.52 3.37
N LEU A 31 -11.08 -4.08 4.59
CA LEU A 31 -10.02 -3.13 4.89
C LEU A 31 -8.65 -3.81 4.72
N VAL A 32 -7.79 -3.21 3.92
CA VAL A 32 -6.43 -3.65 3.68
C VAL A 32 -5.44 -2.55 3.97
N ARG A 33 -4.20 -2.97 4.21
CA ARG A 33 -3.05 -2.08 4.15
C ARG A 33 -2.14 -2.49 3.01
N ALA A 34 -1.59 -1.52 2.32
CA ALA A 34 -0.63 -1.73 1.25
C ALA A 34 0.64 -0.95 1.54
N TYR A 35 1.78 -1.62 1.38
CA TYR A 35 3.09 -0.98 1.40
C TYR A 35 3.53 -0.72 -0.03
N ALA A 36 3.94 0.51 -0.30
CA ALA A 36 4.39 0.96 -1.59
C ALA A 36 5.68 1.77 -1.47
N THR A 37 6.50 1.68 -2.51
CA THR A 37 7.77 2.40 -2.64
C THR A 37 7.69 3.29 -3.86
N TYR A 38 8.25 4.50 -3.78
CA TYR A 38 8.44 5.39 -4.90
C TYR A 38 9.92 5.56 -5.20
N TYR A 39 10.24 5.41 -6.49
CA TYR A 39 11.52 5.77 -7.09
C TYR A 39 11.24 6.73 -8.25
N ASP A 40 12.14 7.70 -8.50
CA ASP A 40 11.89 8.73 -9.54
C ASP A 40 11.75 8.15 -10.95
N ALA A 41 12.27 6.96 -11.23
CA ALA A 41 12.16 6.30 -12.53
C ALA A 41 10.81 5.59 -12.76
N ASP A 42 10.23 4.99 -11.71
CA ASP A 42 9.12 4.04 -11.83
C ASP A 42 7.81 4.56 -11.22
N GLY A 43 7.87 5.65 -10.44
CA GLY A 43 6.74 6.14 -9.66
C GLY A 43 6.41 5.24 -8.47
N TRP A 44 5.16 5.32 -7.99
CA TRP A 44 4.68 4.52 -6.87
C TRP A 44 4.40 3.08 -7.30
N VAL A 45 5.06 2.12 -6.65
CA VAL A 45 4.87 0.68 -6.88
C VAL A 45 4.38 0.02 -5.59
N VAL A 46 3.21 -0.63 -5.65
CA VAL A 46 2.71 -1.46 -4.55
C VAL A 46 3.56 -2.72 -4.46
N ARG A 47 4.19 -2.94 -3.30
CA ARG A 47 5.07 -4.08 -3.06
C ARG A 47 4.37 -5.20 -2.32
N ARG A 48 3.51 -4.87 -1.37
CA ARG A 48 2.80 -5.85 -0.53
C ARG A 48 1.43 -5.31 -0.14
N VAL A 49 0.46 -6.21 -0.05
CA VAL A 49 -0.88 -5.93 0.47
C VAL A 49 -1.21 -6.96 1.55
N TRP A 50 -1.82 -6.50 2.64
CA TRP A 50 -2.19 -7.34 3.78
C TRP A 50 -3.63 -7.09 4.19
N CYS A 51 -4.26 -8.11 4.78
CA CYS A 51 -5.48 -7.89 5.56
C CYS A 51 -5.17 -7.08 6.82
N ASP A 52 -6.19 -6.43 7.35
CA ASP A 52 -6.19 -5.70 8.63
C ASP A 52 -5.42 -6.41 9.76
N LYS A 53 -5.60 -7.73 9.92
CA LYS A 53 -5.01 -8.53 11.01
C LYS A 53 -3.52 -8.82 10.84
N CYS A 54 -3.02 -8.91 9.61
CA CYS A 54 -1.62 -9.26 9.33
C CYS A 54 -0.76 -8.05 8.96
N SER A 55 -1.39 -6.90 8.79
CA SER A 55 -0.73 -5.69 8.38
C SER A 55 0.16 -5.11 9.48
N SER A 56 1.33 -4.61 9.10
CA SER A 56 2.07 -3.62 9.90
C SER A 56 1.46 -2.24 9.64
N THR A 57 1.49 -1.38 10.67
CA THR A 57 1.20 0.06 10.52
C THR A 57 2.46 0.90 10.38
N THR A 58 3.64 0.30 10.53
CA THR A 58 4.90 1.04 10.61
C THR A 58 5.93 0.48 9.64
N ILE A 59 6.65 1.38 8.98
CA ILE A 59 7.84 1.07 8.18
C ILE A 59 9.01 0.88 9.16
N GLY A 60 9.47 -0.37 9.32
CA GLY A 60 10.47 -0.71 10.34
C GLY A 60 11.90 -0.36 9.94
N LEU A 61 12.37 -0.92 8.82
CA LEU A 61 13.68 -0.62 8.25
C LEU A 61 13.45 0.04 6.89
N PRO A 62 13.69 1.34 6.75
CA PRO A 62 13.46 2.03 5.50
C PRO A 62 14.41 1.52 4.41
N THR A 63 13.95 1.59 3.17
CA THR A 63 14.73 1.23 2.00
C THR A 63 15.52 2.43 1.53
N ASP A 64 16.84 2.31 1.46
CA ASP A 64 17.71 3.44 1.11
C ASP A 64 17.37 4.03 -0.27
N GLY A 65 17.24 5.36 -0.33
CA GLY A 65 16.84 6.08 -1.54
C GLY A 65 15.38 5.96 -1.97
N ALA A 66 14.50 5.31 -1.19
CA ALA A 66 13.08 5.16 -1.51
C ALA A 66 12.18 6.06 -0.66
N ASP A 67 11.14 6.63 -1.28
CA ASP A 67 10.01 7.20 -0.53
C ASP A 67 8.99 6.09 -0.33
N GLU A 68 8.73 5.74 0.92
CA GLU A 68 7.97 4.57 1.31
C GLU A 68 6.68 4.98 2.00
N VAL A 69 5.58 4.29 1.71
CA VAL A 69 4.31 4.52 2.39
C VAL A 69 3.63 3.23 2.78
N ILE A 70 2.89 3.31 3.87
CA ILE A 70 1.78 2.39 4.12
C ILE A 70 0.51 3.19 3.87
N VAL A 71 -0.36 2.65 3.02
CA VAL A 71 -1.72 3.15 2.84
C VAL A 71 -2.73 2.16 3.39
N GLU A 72 -3.81 2.68 3.96
CA GLU A 72 -5.00 1.93 4.29
C GLU A 72 -6.06 2.19 3.21
N ALA A 73 -6.72 1.15 2.73
CA ALA A 73 -7.71 1.22 1.66
C ALA A 73 -8.72 0.09 1.78
N VAL A 74 -9.86 0.23 1.12
CA VAL A 74 -10.79 -0.89 0.89
C VAL A 74 -10.31 -1.66 -0.34
N TYR A 75 -10.16 -2.97 -0.22
CA TYR A 75 -9.96 -3.81 -1.40
C TYR A 75 -11.29 -3.97 -2.13
N TRP A 76 -11.29 -3.67 -3.43
CA TRP A 76 -12.47 -3.79 -4.27
C TRP A 76 -12.12 -4.38 -5.62
N SER A 77 -12.50 -5.66 -5.85
CA SER A 77 -12.31 -6.33 -7.13
C SER A 77 -10.88 -6.20 -7.69
N GLY A 78 -9.87 -6.51 -6.88
CA GLY A 78 -8.48 -6.42 -7.30
C GLY A 78 -7.86 -5.02 -7.21
N ARG A 79 -8.57 -4.03 -6.65
CA ARG A 79 -8.09 -2.63 -6.58
C ARG A 79 -8.12 -2.08 -5.17
N LEU A 80 -7.30 -1.07 -4.91
CA LEU A 80 -7.37 -0.26 -3.69
C LEU A 80 -8.35 0.91 -3.90
N VAL A 81 -9.30 1.12 -2.99
CA VAL A 81 -10.30 2.19 -3.07
C VAL A 81 -10.35 2.96 -1.76
N GLY A 82 -10.46 4.29 -1.83
CA GLY A 82 -10.48 5.16 -0.66
C GLY A 82 -9.15 5.18 0.06
N ALA A 83 -8.04 5.09 -0.67
CA ALA A 83 -6.71 4.99 -0.10
C ALA A 83 -6.35 6.21 0.77
N LYS A 84 -5.75 5.95 1.94
CA LYS A 84 -5.27 6.95 2.90
C LYS A 84 -3.87 6.58 3.35
N THR A 85 -2.91 7.50 3.28
CA THR A 85 -1.57 7.28 3.84
C THR A 85 -1.64 7.28 5.37
N VAL A 86 -1.12 6.22 5.99
CA VAL A 86 -1.08 6.05 7.46
C VAL A 86 0.35 6.12 8.00
N ASP A 87 1.34 5.79 7.18
CA ASP A 87 2.75 5.96 7.51
C ASP A 87 3.54 6.31 6.25
N ARG A 88 4.64 7.05 6.42
CA ARG A 88 5.52 7.46 5.34
C ARG A 88 6.95 7.65 5.84
N SER A 89 7.89 7.00 5.18
CA SER A 89 9.32 7.26 5.32
C SER A 89 9.83 7.92 4.06
N ARG A 90 10.60 9.00 4.21
CA ARG A 90 11.29 9.66 3.09
C ARG A 90 12.77 9.28 3.13
N PRO A 91 13.48 9.31 1.99
CA PRO A 91 14.94 9.20 1.98
C PRO A 91 15.60 10.27 2.86
#